data_AF-A0A7W8JSS8-F1
#
_entry.id   AF-A0A7W8JSS8-F1
#
_cell.length_a   1.000
_cell.length_b   1.000
_cell.length_c   1.000
_cell.angle_alpha   90.00
_cell.angle_beta   90.00
_cell.angle_gamma   90.00
#
_symmetry.space_group_name_H-M   'P 1'
#
loop_
_entity.id
_entity.type
_entity.pdbx_description
1 polymer ?
#
loop_
_entity_poly.entity_id
_entity_poly.type
_entity_poly.pdbx_seq_one_letter_code
_entity_poly.pdbx_strand_id
1 'polypeptide(L)' 'MIKYRKQNPLEPEKDAEVTLNVTPLLFFVVGYLAVRALIRTVRTYAD' A
#
# COMPACT_ATOMS: atom_id res chain seq x y z
N MET A 1 -41.10 -11.24 -1.20
CA MET A 1 -40.78 -12.65 -1.52
C MET A 1 -39.33 -12.90 -1.14
N ILE A 2 -39.08 -13.57 -0.02
CA ILE A 2 -37.73 -13.75 0.54
C ILE A 2 -37.10 -14.98 -0.10
N LYS A 3 -36.03 -14.79 -0.88
CA LYS A 3 -35.28 -15.88 -1.51
C LYS A 3 -34.15 -16.31 -0.57
N TYR A 4 -34.23 -17.51 0.00
CA TYR A 4 -33.12 -18.12 0.73
C TYR A 4 -32.05 -18.59 -0.27
N ARG A 5 -30.91 -17.90 -0.33
CA ARG A 5 -29.71 -18.44 -0.99
C ARG A 5 -29.00 -19.36 0.00
N LYS A 6 -28.93 -20.64 -0.33
CA LYS A 6 -28.21 -21.64 0.45
C LYS A 6 -26.71 -21.36 0.29
N GLN A 7 -26.10 -20.70 1.27
CA GLN A 7 -24.64 -20.55 1.33
C GLN A 7 -24.05 -21.94 1.56
N ASN A 8 -23.25 -22.43 0.60
CA ASN A 8 -22.58 -23.71 0.71
C ASN A 8 -21.43 -23.57 1.74
N PRO A 9 -21.44 -24.27 2.89
CA PRO A 9 -20.39 -24.13 3.90
C PRO A 9 -19.03 -24.67 3.46
N LEU A 10 -19.00 -25.50 2.41
CA LEU A 10 -17.80 -26.19 1.92
C LEU A 10 -16.95 -25.34 0.97
N GLU A 11 -17.54 -24.30 0.38
CA GLU A 11 -16.87 -23.36 -0.51
C GLU A 11 -17.46 -21.97 -0.24
N PRO A 12 -16.99 -21.27 0.80
CA PRO A 12 -17.29 -19.86 0.93
C PRO A 12 -16.84 -19.19 -0.37
N GLU A 13 -17.72 -18.43 -1.02
CA GLU A 13 -17.37 -17.58 -2.15
C GLU A 13 -16.12 -16.83 -1.72
N LYS A 14 -15.01 -17.14 -2.39
CA LYS A 14 -13.73 -16.50 -2.14
C LYS A 14 -13.88 -15.12 -2.75
N ASP A 15 -14.59 -14.24 -2.04
CA ASP A 15 -14.56 -12.80 -2.26
C ASP A 15 -13.08 -12.46 -2.28
N ALA A 16 -12.55 -12.29 -3.48
CA ALA A 16 -11.13 -12.13 -3.70
C ALA A 16 -10.78 -10.74 -3.18
N GLU A 17 -10.56 -10.64 -1.87
CA GLU A 17 -10.03 -9.46 -1.21
C GLU A 17 -8.66 -9.20 -1.82
N VAL A 18 -8.62 -8.33 -2.82
CA VAL A 18 -7.38 -7.87 -3.43
C VAL A 18 -6.61 -7.09 -2.38
N THR A 19 -5.77 -7.80 -1.65
CA THR A 19 -4.94 -7.23 -0.58
C THR A 19 -3.72 -6.59 -1.21
N LEU A 20 -3.72 -5.26 -1.30
CA LEU A 20 -2.59 -4.51 -1.84
C LEU A 20 -1.61 -4.15 -0.71
N ASN A 21 -0.39 -4.66 -0.80
CA ASN A 21 0.67 -4.27 0.14
C ASN A 21 1.31 -2.93 -0.29
N VAL A 22 0.97 -1.86 0.43
CA VAL A 22 1.50 -0.50 0.18
C VAL A 22 2.86 -0.21 0.84
N THR A 23 3.33 -1.13 1.68
CA THR A 23 4.60 -0.98 2.41
C THR A 23 5.81 -0.65 1.51
N PRO A 24 6.00 -1.29 0.34
CA PRO A 24 7.12 -0.97 -0.54
C PRO A 24 7.10 0.48 -1.04
N LEU A 25 5.91 1.02 -1.31
CA LEU A 25 5.74 2.39 -1.77
C LEU A 25 6.10 3.39 -0.66
N LEU A 26 5.74 3.08 0.59
CA LEU A 26 6.09 3.91 1.75
C LEU A 26 7.61 3.98 1.96
N PHE A 27 8.32 2.84 1.85
CA PHE A 27 9.78 2.85 1.93
C PHE A 27 10.42 3.70 0.85
N PHE A 28 9.90 3.64 -0.39
CA PHE A 28 10.38 4.46 -1.48
C PHE A 28 10.21 5.96 -1.21
N VAL A 29 9.03 6.37 -0.74
CA VAL A 29 8.75 7.78 -0.40
C VAL A 29 9.71 8.30 0.67
N VAL A 30 9.91 7.53 1.74
CA VAL A 30 10.84 7.91 2.82
C VAL A 30 12.27 8.03 2.31
N GLY A 31 12.74 7.06 1.53
CA GLY A 31 14.08 7.09 0.92
C GLY A 31 14.28 8.31 0.01
N TYR A 32 13.30 8.59 -0.85
CA TYR A 32 13.33 9.77 -1.73
C TYR A 32 13.40 11.08 -0.94
N LEU A 33 12.58 11.23 0.11
CA LEU A 33 12.59 12.43 0.94
C LEU A 33 13.91 12.60 1.68
N ALA A 34 14.50 11.52 2.20
CA ALA A 34 15.80 11.55 2.87
C ALA A 34 16.91 12.01 1.93
N VAL A 35 17.01 11.42 0.72
CA VAL A 35 18.02 11.82 -0.28
C VAL A 35 17.80 13.25 -0.75
N ARG A 36 16.55 13.65 -1.01
CA ARG A 36 16.21 15.02 -1.42
C ARG A 36 16.61 16.03 -0.34
N ALA A 37 16.34 15.73 0.93
CA ALA A 37 16.73 16.58 2.05
C ALA A 37 18.25 16.70 2.12
N LEU A 38 18.98 15.59 1.99
CA LEU A 38 20.44 15.57 2.01
C LEU A 38 21.04 16.46 0.91
N ILE A 39 20.60 16.29 -0.34
CA ILE A 39 21.08 17.09 -1.48
C ILE A 39 20.79 18.57 -1.25
N ARG A 40 19.60 18.91 -0.74
CA ARG A 40 19.22 20.30 -0.45
C ARG A 40 20.12 20.91 0.63
N THR A 41 20.38 20.17 1.69
CA THR A 41 21.30 20.59 2.75
C THR A 41 22.68 20.85 2.18
N VAL A 42 23.25 19.90 1.43
CA VAL A 42 24.58 20.07 0.81
C VAL A 42 24.62 21.31 -0.08
N ARG A 43 23.63 21.54 -0.95
CA ARG A 43 23.58 22.74 -1.79
C ARG A 43 23.51 24.03 -0.97
N THR A 44 22.72 24.06 0.10
CA THR A 44 22.57 25.24 0.96
C THR A 44 23.87 25.62 1.67
N TYR A 45 24.76 24.66 1.92
CA TYR A 45 26.06 24.89 2.58
C TYR A 45 27.25 24.93 1.59
N ALA A 46 27.01 24.68 0.30
CA ALA A 46 28.04 24.72 -0.74
C ALA A 46 28.10 26.06 -1.49
N ASP A 47 27.10 26.92 -1.28
CA ASP A 47 27.04 28.33 -1.70
C ASP A 47 27.50 29.24 -0.55
#